data_AF-A0A7K3LA58-F1
#
_entry.id   AF-A0A7K3LA58-F1
#
_cell.length_a   1.000
_cell.length_b   1.000
_cell.length_c   1.000
_cell.angle_alpha   90.00
_cell.angle_beta   90.00
_cell.angle_gamma   90.00
#
_symmetry.space_group_name_H-M   'P 1'
#
loop_
_entity.id
_entity.type
_entity.pdbx_description
1 polymer ?
#
loop_
_entity_poly.entity_id
_entity_poly.type
_entity_poly.pdbx_seq_one_letter_code
_entity_poly.pdbx_strand_id
1 'polypeptide(L)'
;MTTTPPWPTPSPARAYNWPSLVLGILATVLATSALVVALTRPGAGSTPTYTAAQKDRSKTQLCERYKLASGAVYVETGPQGDGDIALARISMTNGALILETAAVDPALDHKYRVAAEDLARAYQTTAALATKGMATSQQYEDAVEDSNSKRDVMEKLCAN
;
A
#
# COMPACT_ATOMS: atom_id res chain seq x y z
N MET A 1 -80.37 -49.58 28.02
CA MET A 1 -78.91 -49.73 27.89
C MET A 1 -78.40 -48.56 27.07
N THR A 2 -77.64 -47.66 27.69
CA THR A 2 -76.82 -46.64 27.01
C THR A 2 -75.68 -46.26 27.95
N THR A 3 -74.49 -46.81 27.70
CA THR A 3 -73.25 -46.45 28.41
C THR A 3 -72.43 -45.55 27.50
N THR A 4 -72.18 -44.31 27.90
CA THR A 4 -71.27 -43.40 27.19
C THR A 4 -69.82 -43.80 27.45
N PRO A 5 -68.94 -43.79 26.42
CA PRO A 5 -67.52 -44.10 26.63
C PRO A 5 -66.78 -42.89 27.23
N PRO A 6 -65.77 -43.11 28.09
CA PRO A 6 -64.96 -42.02 28.62
C PRO A 6 -63.96 -41.54 27.56
N TRP A 7 -63.87 -40.23 27.36
CA TRP A 7 -62.86 -39.62 26.50
C TRP A 7 -61.48 -39.62 27.19
N PRO A 8 -60.39 -39.92 26.46
CA PRO A 8 -59.05 -39.81 27.02
C PRO A 8 -58.64 -38.34 27.21
N THR A 9 -58.01 -38.04 28.34
CA THR A 9 -57.39 -36.74 28.62
C THR A 9 -56.23 -36.45 27.66
N PRO A 10 -56.05 -35.22 27.15
CA PRO A 10 -54.91 -34.86 26.31
C PRO A 10 -53.59 -35.01 27.06
N SER A 11 -52.58 -35.61 26.42
CA SER A 11 -51.21 -35.67 26.96
C SER A 11 -50.61 -34.26 27.10
N PRO A 12 -49.83 -33.96 28.16
CA PRO A 12 -49.17 -32.68 28.27
C PRO A 12 -48.19 -32.49 27.11
N ALA A 13 -48.27 -31.34 26.43
CA ALA A 13 -47.34 -30.97 25.38
C ALA A 13 -45.92 -30.95 25.95
N ARG A 14 -45.10 -31.93 25.53
CA ARG A 14 -43.68 -31.98 25.90
C ARG A 14 -43.00 -30.81 25.20
N ALA A 15 -42.65 -29.78 25.96
CA ALA A 15 -41.81 -28.69 25.47
C ALA A 15 -40.51 -29.30 24.92
N TYR A 16 -40.32 -29.21 23.61
CA TYR A 16 -39.20 -29.82 22.93
C TYR A 16 -38.03 -28.84 23.04
N ASN A 17 -37.18 -29.01 24.06
CA ASN A 17 -36.06 -28.11 24.39
C ASN A 17 -34.86 -28.26 23.43
N TRP A 18 -34.97 -29.15 22.46
CA TRP A 18 -33.93 -29.44 21.47
C TRP A 18 -33.45 -28.25 20.64
N PRO A 19 -34.31 -27.31 20.17
CA PRO A 19 -33.81 -26.17 19.39
C PRO A 19 -32.92 -25.26 20.24
N SER A 20 -33.23 -25.09 21.53
CA SER A 20 -32.40 -24.32 22.47
C SER A 20 -31.04 -24.98 22.72
N LEU A 21 -31.00 -26.31 22.81
CA LEU A 21 -29.75 -27.06 22.96
C LEU A 21 -28.85 -26.89 21.72
N VAL A 22 -29.43 -27.06 20.52
CA VAL A 22 -28.71 -26.96 19.25
C VAL A 22 -28.17 -25.53 19.03
N LEU A 23 -28.98 -24.51 19.33
CA LEU A 23 -28.56 -23.11 19.25
C LEU A 23 -27.43 -22.80 20.23
N GLY A 24 -27.50 -23.32 21.47
CA GLY A 24 -26.44 -23.16 22.46
C GLY A 24 -25.11 -23.75 22.00
N ILE A 25 -25.14 -24.97 21.46
CA ILE A 25 -23.93 -25.64 20.92
C ILE A 25 -23.35 -24.80 19.78
N LEU A 26 -24.15 -24.36 18.82
CA LEU A 26 -23.67 -23.57 17.68
C LEU A 26 -23.06 -22.24 18.13
N ALA A 27 -23.70 -21.54 19.08
CA ALA A 27 -23.19 -20.28 19.62
C ALA A 27 -21.83 -20.48 20.31
N THR A 28 -21.65 -21.56 21.07
CA THR A 28 -20.36 -21.85 21.72
C THR A 28 -19.25 -22.17 20.71
N VAL A 29 -19.56 -22.90 19.63
CA VAL A 29 -18.59 -23.19 18.57
C VAL A 29 -18.20 -21.91 17.81
N LEU A 30 -19.16 -21.05 17.50
CA LEU A 30 -18.89 -19.78 16.85
C LEU A 30 -18.09 -18.82 17.75
N ALA A 31 -18.43 -18.75 19.04
CA ALA A 31 -17.70 -17.90 19.99
C ALA A 31 -16.26 -18.37 20.21
N THR A 32 -16.05 -19.68 20.34
CA THR A 32 -14.70 -20.26 20.51
C THR A 32 -13.85 -20.08 19.27
N SER A 33 -14.40 -20.35 18.08
CA SER A 33 -13.69 -20.10 16.81
C SER A 33 -13.36 -18.61 16.61
N ALA A 34 -14.32 -17.71 16.88
CA ALA A 34 -14.07 -16.27 16.83
C ALA A 34 -12.98 -15.83 17.82
N LEU A 35 -12.97 -16.38 19.04
CA LEU A 35 -11.95 -16.08 20.04
C LEU A 35 -10.56 -16.59 19.61
N VAL A 36 -10.47 -17.80 19.06
CA VAL A 36 -9.20 -18.32 18.52
C VAL A 36 -8.68 -17.44 17.39
N VAL A 37 -9.56 -17.00 16.48
CA VAL A 37 -9.17 -16.07 15.41
C VAL A 37 -8.74 -14.72 15.98
N ALA A 38 -9.40 -14.21 17.01
CA ALA A 38 -9.02 -12.96 17.65
C ALA A 38 -7.65 -13.05 18.36
N LEU A 39 -7.33 -14.19 18.98
CA LEU A 39 -6.06 -14.43 19.66
C LEU A 39 -4.90 -14.72 18.70
N THR A 40 -5.19 -15.29 17.53
CA THR A 40 -4.17 -15.66 16.53
C THR A 40 -3.94 -14.58 15.48
N ARG A 41 -4.88 -13.64 15.32
CA ARG A 41 -4.65 -12.46 14.50
C ARG A 41 -3.65 -11.53 15.19
N PRO A 42 -2.59 -11.10 14.50
CA PRO A 42 -1.84 -9.92 14.93
C PRO A 42 -2.84 -8.81 15.25
N GLY A 43 -2.80 -8.28 16.47
CA GLY A 43 -3.78 -7.31 16.95
C GLY A 43 -3.90 -6.13 15.99
N ALA A 44 -5.06 -5.48 15.96
CA ALA A 44 -5.33 -4.31 15.10
C ALA A 44 -4.40 -3.08 15.33
N GLY A 45 -3.35 -3.22 16.15
CA GLY A 45 -2.29 -2.24 16.37
C GLY A 45 -0.87 -2.82 16.39
N SER A 46 -0.66 -4.11 16.12
CA SER A 46 0.70 -4.64 15.96
C SER A 46 1.24 -4.24 14.59
N THR A 47 2.14 -3.26 14.56
CA THR A 47 2.88 -2.88 13.36
C THR A 47 3.63 -4.12 12.85
N PRO A 48 3.48 -4.50 11.56
CA PRO A 48 4.22 -5.61 11.01
C PRO A 48 5.72 -5.40 11.26
N THR A 49 6.36 -6.33 11.96
CA THR A 49 7.80 -6.28 12.17
C THR A 49 8.47 -7.02 11.03
N TYR A 50 9.15 -6.28 10.15
CA TYR A 50 9.88 -6.84 9.03
C TYR A 50 11.28 -7.27 9.44
N THR A 51 11.70 -8.44 8.98
CA THR A 51 13.05 -8.96 9.18
C THR A 51 14.09 -8.09 8.46
N ALA A 52 15.35 -8.15 8.89
CA ALA A 52 16.44 -7.45 8.21
C ALA A 52 16.54 -7.84 6.72
N ALA A 53 16.34 -9.12 6.39
CA ALA A 53 16.35 -9.61 5.02
C ALA A 53 15.19 -9.05 4.18
N GLN A 54 14.00 -8.87 4.77
CA GLN A 54 12.88 -8.21 4.08
C GLN A 54 13.19 -6.75 3.80
N LYS A 55 13.70 -6.00 4.80
CA LYS A 55 14.08 -4.60 4.63
C LYS A 55 15.16 -4.41 3.56
N ASP A 56 16.17 -5.28 3.55
CA ASP A 56 17.27 -5.24 2.58
C ASP A 56 16.80 -5.56 1.15
N ARG A 57 15.91 -6.55 1.01
CA ARG A 57 15.26 -6.85 -0.28
C ARG A 57 14.44 -5.65 -0.78
N SER A 58 13.64 -5.03 0.09
CA SER A 58 12.84 -3.84 -0.27
C SER A 58 13.72 -2.65 -0.65
N LYS A 59 14.83 -2.42 0.08
CA LYS A 59 15.84 -1.42 -0.30
C LYS A 59 16.38 -1.70 -1.71
N THR A 60 16.80 -2.94 -1.96
CA THR A 60 17.36 -3.35 -3.25
C THR A 60 16.38 -3.09 -4.39
N GLN A 61 15.12 -3.52 -4.22
CA GLN A 61 14.06 -3.30 -5.21
C GLN A 61 13.80 -1.82 -5.46
N LEU A 62 13.73 -0.99 -4.40
CA LEU A 62 13.59 0.45 -4.57
C LEU A 62 14.77 1.03 -5.38
N CYS A 63 16.00 0.66 -5.03
CA CYS A 63 17.18 1.23 -5.67
C CYS A 63 17.34 0.82 -7.13
N GLU A 64 16.88 -0.38 -7.51
CA GLU A 64 16.75 -0.78 -8.92
C GLU A 64 15.71 0.08 -9.67
N ARG A 65 14.55 0.34 -9.04
CA ARG A 65 13.50 1.20 -9.60
C ARG A 65 13.95 2.65 -9.73
N TYR A 66 14.71 3.15 -8.74
CA TYR A 66 15.35 4.46 -8.82
C TYR A 66 16.29 4.56 -10.01
N LYS A 67 17.20 3.59 -10.20
CA LYS A 67 18.12 3.59 -11.36
C LYS A 67 17.37 3.61 -12.70
N LEU A 68 16.28 2.86 -12.80
CA LEU A 68 15.42 2.88 -14.00
C LEU A 68 14.79 4.27 -14.22
N ALA A 69 14.19 4.84 -13.17
CA ALA A 69 13.55 6.15 -13.23
C ALA A 69 14.56 7.27 -13.57
N SER A 70 15.66 7.36 -12.81
CA SER A 70 16.67 8.39 -12.98
C SER A 70 17.43 8.23 -14.30
N GLY A 71 17.66 7.00 -14.76
CA GLY A 71 18.26 6.71 -16.05
C GLY A 71 17.41 7.20 -17.22
N ALA A 72 16.10 6.93 -17.19
CA ALA A 72 15.18 7.44 -18.21
C ALA A 72 15.13 8.98 -18.24
N VAL A 73 15.04 9.62 -17.06
CA VAL A 73 15.09 11.09 -16.97
C VAL A 73 16.41 11.61 -17.54
N TYR A 74 17.54 11.05 -17.13
CA TYR A 74 18.86 11.47 -17.61
C TYR A 74 19.02 11.37 -19.13
N VAL A 75 18.53 10.30 -19.75
CA VAL A 75 18.59 10.15 -21.21
C VAL A 75 17.80 11.26 -21.92
N GLU A 76 16.56 11.50 -21.50
CA GLU A 76 15.68 12.46 -22.17
C GLU A 76 16.00 13.93 -21.84
N THR A 77 16.62 14.22 -20.69
CA THR A 77 16.99 15.59 -20.28
C THR A 77 18.46 15.93 -20.53
N GLY A 78 19.29 14.92 -20.77
CA GLY A 78 20.73 15.04 -20.90
C GLY A 78 21.20 15.39 -22.31
N PRO A 79 22.51 15.56 -22.51
CA PRO A 79 23.08 15.90 -23.82
C PRO A 79 22.93 14.80 -24.87
N GLN A 80 22.50 13.60 -24.47
CA GLN A 80 22.25 12.46 -25.36
C GLN A 80 20.83 12.47 -25.94
N GLY A 81 19.91 13.25 -25.37
CA GLY A 81 18.55 13.37 -25.85
C GLY A 81 18.44 14.34 -27.03
N ASP A 82 17.38 14.21 -27.81
CA ASP A 82 17.11 15.07 -28.98
C ASP A 82 16.63 16.49 -28.58
N GLY A 83 16.61 16.80 -27.27
CA GLY A 83 16.09 18.06 -26.73
C GLY A 83 14.56 18.16 -26.76
N ASP A 84 13.86 17.02 -26.95
CA ASP A 84 12.40 16.98 -26.97
C ASP A 84 11.83 17.17 -25.54
N ILE A 85 11.31 18.38 -25.30
CA ILE A 85 10.69 18.76 -24.03
C ILE A 85 9.51 17.84 -23.67
N ALA A 86 8.79 17.28 -24.66
CA ALA A 86 7.70 16.35 -24.39
C ALA A 86 8.23 15.03 -23.82
N LEU A 87 9.29 14.46 -24.41
CA LEU A 87 9.92 13.25 -23.90
C LEU A 87 10.54 13.46 -22.52
N ALA A 88 11.19 14.61 -22.29
CA ALA A 88 11.71 15.00 -20.98
C ALA A 88 10.60 15.05 -19.90
N ARG A 89 9.44 15.65 -20.22
CA ARG A 89 8.31 15.68 -19.29
C ARG A 89 7.72 14.29 -19.05
N ILE A 90 7.61 13.47 -20.10
CA ILE A 90 7.11 12.10 -20.01
C ILE A 90 8.02 11.24 -19.13
N SER A 91 9.34 11.31 -19.31
CA SER A 91 10.29 10.55 -18.50
C SER A 91 10.24 10.95 -17.03
N MET A 92 10.08 12.23 -16.72
CA MET A 92 9.85 12.71 -15.34
C MET A 92 8.55 12.14 -14.75
N THR A 93 7.43 12.19 -15.49
CA THR A 93 6.16 11.65 -14.99
C THR A 93 6.19 10.13 -14.79
N ASN A 94 6.83 9.40 -15.71
CA ASN A 94 7.01 7.95 -15.61
C ASN A 94 7.97 7.61 -14.45
N GLY A 95 9.06 8.37 -14.31
CA GLY A 95 10.02 8.22 -13.22
C GLY A 95 9.38 8.44 -11.86
N ALA A 96 8.53 9.46 -11.73
CA ALA A 96 7.75 9.70 -10.51
C ALA A 96 6.85 8.52 -10.17
N LEU A 97 6.08 8.01 -11.14
CA LEU A 97 5.18 6.87 -10.93
C LEU A 97 5.95 5.60 -10.53
N ILE A 98 7.12 5.35 -11.14
CA ILE A 98 8.01 4.24 -10.79
C ILE A 98 8.45 4.34 -9.32
N LEU A 99 8.85 5.54 -8.88
CA LEU A 99 9.31 5.80 -7.52
C LEU A 99 8.17 5.67 -6.50
N GLU A 100 7.01 6.29 -6.77
CA GLU A 100 5.82 6.19 -5.90
C GLU A 100 5.39 4.73 -5.73
N THR A 101 5.33 3.97 -6.84
CA THR A 101 4.94 2.56 -6.80
C THR A 101 5.97 1.71 -6.04
N ALA A 102 7.25 2.06 -6.08
CA ALA A 102 8.26 1.35 -5.31
C ALA A 102 8.23 1.73 -3.82
N ALA A 103 7.85 2.97 -3.49
CA ALA A 103 7.80 3.49 -2.12
C ALA A 103 6.67 2.86 -1.28
N VAL A 104 5.63 2.28 -1.88
CA VAL A 104 4.51 1.68 -1.11
C VAL A 104 4.86 0.38 -0.40
N ASP A 105 6.01 -0.25 -0.68
CA ASP A 105 6.42 -1.50 0.00
C ASP A 105 6.48 -1.27 1.53
N PRO A 106 5.66 -1.95 2.32
CA PRO A 106 5.59 -1.70 3.76
C PRO A 106 6.85 -2.17 4.52
N ALA A 107 7.67 -3.05 3.92
CA ALA A 107 8.96 -3.45 4.48
C ALA A 107 10.09 -2.44 4.23
N LEU A 108 9.87 -1.46 3.35
CA LEU A 108 10.84 -0.41 3.06
C LEU A 108 11.00 0.54 4.25
N ASP A 109 12.26 0.77 4.66
CA ASP A 109 12.58 1.71 5.73
C ASP A 109 12.11 3.13 5.38
N HIS A 110 11.58 3.83 6.38
CA HIS A 110 10.98 5.16 6.24
C HIS A 110 11.88 6.16 5.50
N LYS A 111 13.19 6.15 5.75
CA LYS A 111 14.11 7.10 5.09
C LYS A 111 14.16 6.93 3.57
N TYR A 112 14.06 5.69 3.08
CA TYR A 112 14.08 5.41 1.64
C TYR A 112 12.74 5.76 1.00
N ARG A 113 11.64 5.47 1.71
CA ARG A 113 10.29 5.83 1.28
C ARG A 113 10.16 7.34 1.08
N VAL A 114 10.52 8.12 2.09
CA VAL A 114 10.46 9.59 2.02
C VAL A 114 11.34 10.14 0.91
N ALA A 115 12.57 9.66 0.76
CA ALA A 115 13.46 10.14 -0.30
C ALA A 115 12.91 9.84 -1.71
N ALA A 116 12.28 8.68 -1.91
CA ALA A 116 11.66 8.33 -3.18
C ALA A 116 10.41 9.16 -3.47
N GLU A 117 9.56 9.39 -2.47
CA GLU A 117 8.37 10.25 -2.58
C GLU A 117 8.74 11.72 -2.84
N ASP A 118 9.80 12.22 -2.20
CA ASP A 118 10.31 13.58 -2.42
C ASP A 118 10.83 13.76 -3.85
N LEU A 119 11.64 12.81 -4.34
CA LEU A 119 12.12 12.85 -5.72
C LEU A 119 10.98 12.73 -6.74
N ALA A 120 10.00 11.86 -6.48
CA ALA A 120 8.83 11.74 -7.35
C ALA A 120 8.05 13.05 -7.46
N ARG A 121 7.84 13.72 -6.32
CA ARG A 121 7.17 15.03 -6.27
C ARG A 121 7.98 16.11 -6.99
N ALA A 122 9.30 16.10 -6.85
CA ALA A 122 10.18 17.02 -7.56
C ALA A 122 10.06 16.80 -9.08
N TYR A 123 10.13 15.56 -9.56
CA TYR A 123 9.92 15.23 -10.98
C TYR A 123 8.56 15.68 -11.51
N GLN A 124 7.47 15.44 -10.77
CA GLN A 124 6.14 15.92 -11.14
C GLN A 124 6.09 17.44 -11.25
N THR A 125 6.71 18.14 -10.29
CA THR A 125 6.76 19.61 -10.25
C THR A 125 7.56 20.16 -11.41
N THR A 126 8.76 19.63 -11.67
CA THR A 126 9.60 20.05 -12.81
C THR A 126 8.89 19.78 -14.14
N ALA A 127 8.23 18.62 -14.30
CA ALA A 127 7.48 18.30 -15.51
C ALA A 127 6.27 19.22 -15.73
N ALA A 128 5.62 19.66 -14.66
CA ALA A 128 4.54 20.64 -14.72
C ALA A 128 5.09 22.01 -15.14
N LEU A 129 6.10 22.53 -14.44
CA LEU A 129 6.67 23.87 -14.70
C LEU A 129 7.36 23.98 -16.08
N ALA A 130 7.82 22.86 -16.65
CA ALA A 130 8.28 22.79 -18.05
C ALA A 130 7.16 23.07 -19.08
N THR A 131 5.89 23.14 -18.68
CA THR A 131 4.78 23.49 -19.56
C THR A 131 4.89 24.96 -19.98
N LYS A 132 4.83 25.21 -21.29
CA LYS A 132 4.90 26.56 -21.85
C LYS A 132 3.91 27.52 -21.17
N GLY A 133 4.44 28.59 -20.59
CA GLY A 133 3.67 29.64 -19.92
C GLY A 133 3.27 29.34 -18.48
N MET A 134 3.65 28.19 -17.91
CA MET A 134 3.33 27.83 -16.52
C MET A 134 4.29 28.46 -15.50
N ALA A 135 5.53 28.71 -15.89
CA ALA A 135 6.59 29.19 -15.00
C ALA A 135 7.46 30.25 -15.69
N THR A 136 8.07 31.13 -14.88
CA THR A 136 9.23 31.91 -15.30
C THR A 136 10.47 31.02 -15.43
N SER A 137 11.50 31.48 -16.15
CA SER A 137 12.77 30.75 -16.25
C SER A 137 13.38 30.45 -14.88
N GLN A 138 13.35 31.41 -13.96
CA GLN A 138 13.86 31.22 -12.60
C GLN A 138 13.10 30.13 -11.84
N GLN A 139 11.77 30.15 -11.88
CA GLN A 139 10.95 29.12 -11.21
C GLN A 139 11.20 27.72 -11.77
N TYR A 140 11.46 27.62 -13.08
CA TYR A 140 11.81 26.35 -13.70
C TYR A 140 13.20 25.89 -13.27
N GLU A 141 14.20 26.78 -13.27
CA GLU A 141 15.56 26.49 -12.81
C GLU A 141 15.59 26.04 -11.34
N ASP A 142 14.85 26.73 -10.46
CA ASP A 142 14.72 26.35 -9.06
C ASP A 142 14.13 24.93 -8.89
N ALA A 143 13.17 24.56 -9.73
CA ALA A 143 12.57 23.23 -9.71
C ALA A 143 13.50 22.14 -10.29
N VAL A 144 14.33 22.48 -11.26
CA VAL A 144 15.39 21.58 -11.76
C VAL A 144 16.41 21.32 -10.67
N GLU A 145 16.84 22.37 -9.95
CA GLU A 145 17.79 22.25 -8.85
C GLU A 145 17.22 21.43 -7.69
N ASP A 146 15.96 21.63 -7.31
CA ASP A 146 15.29 20.79 -6.31
C ASP A 146 15.27 19.32 -6.74
N SER A 147 14.87 19.03 -7.98
CA SER A 147 14.91 17.68 -8.55
C SER A 147 16.30 17.04 -8.51
N ASN A 148 17.35 17.80 -8.84
CA ASN A 148 18.73 17.32 -8.74
C ASN A 148 19.13 17.06 -7.28
N SER A 149 18.80 17.96 -6.36
CA SER A 149 19.08 17.80 -4.94
C SER A 149 18.42 16.55 -4.36
N LYS A 150 17.15 16.28 -4.70
CA LYS A 150 16.45 15.05 -4.27
C LYS A 150 17.02 13.80 -4.93
N ARG A 151 17.46 13.89 -6.19
CA ARG A 151 18.15 12.80 -6.87
C ARG A 151 19.44 12.45 -6.16
N ASP A 152 20.24 13.44 -5.76
CA ASP A 152 21.50 13.21 -5.03
C ASP A 152 21.28 12.54 -3.66
N VAL A 153 20.16 12.82 -2.99
CA VAL A 153 19.77 12.10 -1.77
C VAL A 153 19.50 10.63 -2.07
N MET A 154 18.71 10.34 -3.11
CA MET A 154 18.44 8.96 -3.55
C MET A 154 19.72 8.24 -3.98
N GLU A 155 20.61 8.92 -4.70
CA GLU A 155 21.90 8.37 -5.09
C GLU A 155 22.74 7.98 -3.89
N LYS A 156 22.86 8.84 -2.87
CA LYS A 156 23.59 8.52 -1.63
C LYS A 156 22.98 7.35 -0.87
N LEU A 157 21.65 7.25 -0.83
CA LEU A 157 20.93 6.15 -0.17
C LEU A 157 21.07 4.82 -0.92
N CYS A 158 21.10 4.88 -2.25
CA CYS A 158 21.20 3.74 -3.15
C CYS A 158 22.62 3.43 -3.63
N ALA A 159 23.61 4.19 -3.16
CA ALA A 159 25.01 3.84 -3.27
C ALA A 159 25.23 2.51 -2.52
N ASN A 160 25.84 1.57 -3.22
CA ASN A 160 26.33 0.33 -2.63
C ASN A 160 27.76 0.54 -2.14
#